data_AF-A0A382GKE5-F1
#
_entry.id   AF-A0A382GKE5-F1
#
_cell.length_a   1.000
_cell.length_b   1.000
_cell.length_c   1.000
_cell.angle_alpha   90.00
_cell.angle_beta   90.00
_cell.angle_gamma   90.00
#
_symmetry.space_group_name_H-M   'P 1'
#
loop_
_entity.id
_entity.type
_entity.pdbx_description
1 polymer ?
#
loop_
_entity_poly.entity_id
_entity_poly.type
_entity_poly.pdbx_seq_one_letter_code
_entity_poly.pdbx_strand_id
1 'polypeptide(L)'
;MNQTAVEALLLVIVAAILVIIFSCLYYLWNKTRKLELLARKASIPQPPSSGLGNICGYAGKELYEVLRDRKDTPELIEEIKESYIFYLSRHLEAVLEQGMIDRKKSRPSELEPEIAVGGTRGEILSWLPIEILSKFYLFGRSMNEQTDDNEGSAELKTKLNELVSEALLEIHMGAYVNRMSDLISRKYLRGLSNDEGA
;
A
#
# COMPACT_ATOMS: atom_id res chain seq x y z
N MET A 1 -22.35 49.39 50.90
CA MET A 1 -22.42 48.20 50.03
C MET A 1 -21.28 48.34 49.03
N ASN A 2 -20.31 47.41 48.99
CA ASN A 2 -19.41 47.16 47.83
C ASN A 2 -18.25 46.21 48.19
N GLN A 3 -17.83 46.06 49.45
CA GLN A 3 -16.67 45.22 49.78
C GLN A 3 -16.95 43.71 49.59
N THR A 4 -18.09 43.22 50.08
CA THR A 4 -18.50 41.81 49.89
C THR A 4 -18.79 41.47 48.43
N ALA A 5 -19.28 42.44 47.65
CA ALA A 5 -19.51 42.27 46.21
C ALA A 5 -18.19 42.21 45.42
N VAL A 6 -17.20 43.01 45.80
CA VAL A 6 -15.85 42.98 45.21
C VAL A 6 -15.13 41.69 45.58
N GLU A 7 -15.23 41.23 46.83
CA GLU A 7 -14.66 39.93 47.27
C GLU A 7 -15.30 38.74 46.54
N ALA A 8 -16.63 38.75 46.38
CA ALA A 8 -17.34 37.72 45.61
C ALA A 8 -16.95 37.74 44.13
N LEU A 9 -16.81 38.92 43.52
CA LEU A 9 -16.37 39.06 42.13
C LEU A 9 -14.94 38.53 41.93
N LEU A 10 -14.03 38.84 42.87
CA LEU A 10 -12.64 38.35 42.85
C LEU A 10 -12.59 36.82 42.93
N LEU A 11 -13.39 36.20 43.80
CA LEU A 11 -13.51 34.75 43.91
C LEU A 11 -14.03 34.12 42.61
N VAL A 12 -15.02 34.72 41.97
CA VAL A 12 -15.56 34.23 40.68
C VAL A 12 -14.51 34.32 39.57
N ILE A 13 -13.74 35.41 39.51
CA ILE A 13 -12.67 35.58 38.52
C ILE A 13 -11.57 34.52 38.74
N VAL A 14 -11.15 34.30 39.98
CA VAL A 14 -10.14 33.28 40.31
C VAL A 14 -10.64 31.88 39.95
N ALA A 15 -11.91 31.57 40.26
CA ALA A 15 -12.52 30.30 39.87
C ALA A 15 -12.57 30.12 38.34
N ALA A 16 -12.92 31.16 37.59
CA ALA A 16 -12.94 31.12 36.12
C ALA A 16 -11.54 30.89 35.52
N ILE A 17 -10.51 31.56 36.06
CA ILE A 17 -9.12 31.35 35.64
C ILE A 17 -8.69 29.90 35.90
N LEU A 18 -9.03 29.34 37.06
CA LEU A 18 -8.73 27.93 37.37
C LEU A 18 -9.40 26.97 36.37
N VAL A 19 -10.66 27.20 36.02
CA VAL A 19 -11.36 26.37 35.01
C VAL A 19 -10.70 26.44 33.64
N ILE A 20 -10.25 27.63 33.22
CA ILE A 20 -9.52 27.81 31.96
C ILE A 20 -8.19 27.05 32.00
N ILE A 21 -7.44 27.17 33.10
CA ILE A 21 -6.16 26.44 33.27
C ILE A 21 -6.40 24.94 33.21
N PHE A 22 -7.40 24.41 33.93
CA PHE A 22 -7.75 22.99 33.89
C PHE A 22 -8.16 22.52 32.49
N SER A 23 -8.91 23.35 31.75
CA SER A 23 -9.29 23.04 30.37
C SER A 23 -8.09 23.00 29.44
N CYS A 24 -7.15 23.94 29.57
CA CYS A 24 -5.89 23.95 28.83
C CYS A 24 -5.02 22.73 29.16
N LEU A 25 -4.89 22.37 30.44
CA LEU A 25 -4.15 21.18 30.86
C LEU A 25 -4.79 19.90 30.33
N TYR A 26 -6.12 19.79 30.38
CA TYR A 26 -6.85 18.65 29.83
C TYR A 26 -6.68 18.55 28.31
N TYR A 27 -6.75 19.67 27.60
CA TYR A 27 -6.51 19.73 26.17
C TYR A 27 -5.08 19.31 25.80
N LEU A 28 -4.09 19.86 26.51
CA LEU A 28 -2.69 19.50 26.33
C LEU A 28 -2.46 18.02 26.63
N TRP A 29 -3.04 17.49 27.71
CA TRP A 29 -2.97 16.07 28.09
C TRP A 29 -3.56 15.14 27.01
N ASN A 30 -4.71 15.50 26.45
CA ASN A 30 -5.31 14.73 25.37
C ASN A 30 -4.45 14.79 24.09
N LYS A 31 -3.84 15.95 23.81
CA LYS A 31 -2.92 16.13 22.68
C LYS A 31 -1.62 15.34 22.88
N THR A 32 -1.03 15.36 24.08
CA THR A 32 0.15 14.54 24.41
C THR A 32 -0.18 13.06 24.38
N ARG A 33 -1.35 12.60 24.83
CA ARG A 33 -1.77 11.19 24.65
C ARG A 33 -1.85 10.78 23.18
N LYS A 34 -2.33 11.64 22.29
CA LYS A 34 -2.35 11.38 20.85
C LYS A 34 -0.93 11.30 20.28
N LEU A 35 -0.05 12.21 20.69
CA LEU A 35 1.36 12.20 20.32
C LEU A 35 2.10 10.97 20.88
N GLU A 36 1.77 10.56 22.10
CA GLU A 36 2.33 9.38 22.75
C GLU A 36 1.86 8.11 22.06
N LEU A 37 0.60 8.02 21.61
CA LEU A 37 0.15 6.90 20.78
C LEU A 37 0.87 6.83 19.44
N LEU A 38 1.13 7.97 18.79
CA LEU A 38 1.90 8.03 17.54
C LEU A 38 3.40 7.71 17.78
N ALA A 39 3.98 8.24 18.86
CA ALA A 39 5.37 7.98 19.24
C ALA A 39 5.57 6.54 19.71
N ARG A 40 4.58 5.93 20.37
CA ARG A 40 4.61 4.53 20.84
C ARG A 40 4.39 3.55 19.71
N LYS A 41 3.61 3.91 18.68
CA LYS A 41 3.61 3.20 17.39
C LYS A 41 4.97 3.29 16.70
N ALA A 42 5.62 4.46 16.76
CA ALA A 42 6.98 4.66 16.24
C ALA A 42 8.10 4.04 17.11
N SER A 43 7.83 3.68 18.37
CA SER A 43 8.81 3.13 19.32
C SER A 43 8.77 1.61 19.43
N ILE A 44 7.89 0.93 18.70
CA ILE A 44 8.03 -0.51 18.49
C ILE A 44 9.25 -0.67 17.59
N PRO A 45 10.33 -1.34 18.03
CA PRO A 45 11.49 -1.56 17.20
C PRO A 45 11.07 -2.50 16.06
N GLN A 46 10.70 -1.94 14.91
CA GLN A 46 10.75 -2.70 13.68
C GLN A 46 12.23 -2.93 13.35
N PRO A 47 12.60 -4.13 12.86
CA PRO A 47 13.95 -4.39 12.39
C PRO A 47 14.32 -3.32 11.37
N PRO A 48 15.62 -2.93 11.26
CA PRO A 48 16.04 -1.82 10.43
C PRO A 48 15.62 -2.05 8.98
N SER A 49 14.52 -1.43 8.54
CA SER A 49 14.10 -1.43 7.15
C SER A 49 14.93 -0.40 6.39
N SER A 50 16.21 -0.71 6.23
CA SER A 50 17.12 -0.25 5.16
C SER A 50 16.79 1.07 4.42
N GLY A 51 16.49 2.19 5.10
CA GLY A 51 16.22 3.46 4.40
C GLY A 51 15.05 3.46 3.41
N LEU A 52 14.16 2.45 3.44
CA LEU A 52 12.96 2.43 2.58
C LEU A 52 11.90 3.39 3.14
N GLY A 53 11.23 4.10 2.24
CA GLY A 53 10.16 5.03 2.55
C GLY A 53 8.87 4.34 2.98
N ASN A 54 7.93 5.14 3.49
CA ASN A 54 6.58 4.72 3.85
C ASN A 54 5.53 5.51 3.05
N ILE A 55 4.32 4.96 2.95
CA ILE A 55 3.16 5.66 2.40
C ILE A 55 2.23 5.96 3.57
N CYS A 56 2.02 7.24 3.86
CA CYS A 56 1.14 7.69 4.94
C CYS A 56 1.48 7.05 6.32
N GLY A 57 2.75 6.71 6.56
CA GLY A 57 3.20 6.05 7.77
C GLY A 57 3.13 4.52 7.75
N TYR A 58 2.69 3.90 6.66
CA TYR A 58 2.58 2.44 6.50
C TYR A 58 3.62 1.90 5.50
N ALA A 59 4.12 0.68 5.75
CA ALA A 59 5.03 -0.03 4.86
C ALA A 59 4.81 -1.55 4.91
N GLY A 60 5.24 -2.26 3.85
CA GLY A 60 5.19 -3.71 3.78
C GLY A 60 3.78 -4.26 4.03
N LYS A 61 3.69 -5.25 4.91
CA LYS A 61 2.42 -5.92 5.24
C LYS A 61 1.36 -4.98 5.83
N GLU A 62 1.77 -3.94 6.54
CA GLU A 62 0.84 -3.00 7.16
C GLU A 62 0.02 -2.22 6.12
N LEU A 63 0.64 -1.88 4.97
CA LEU A 63 -0.08 -1.24 3.85
C LEU A 63 -1.21 -2.13 3.33
N TYR A 64 -0.90 -3.41 3.13
CA TYR A 64 -1.87 -4.39 2.67
C TYR A 64 -3.01 -4.55 3.69
N GLU A 65 -2.70 -4.69 4.98
CA GLU A 65 -3.71 -4.86 6.03
C GLU A 65 -4.59 -3.62 6.21
N VAL A 66 -4.03 -2.41 6.12
CA VAL A 66 -4.80 -1.16 6.20
C VAL A 66 -5.79 -1.04 5.04
N LEU A 67 -5.36 -1.36 3.82
CA LEU A 67 -6.21 -1.33 2.64
C LEU A 67 -7.31 -2.39 2.69
N ARG A 68 -6.96 -3.63 3.06
CA ARG A 68 -7.90 -4.75 3.19
C ARG A 68 -8.95 -4.50 4.27
N ASP A 69 -8.52 -4.13 5.48
CA ASP A 69 -9.40 -4.04 6.63
C ASP A 69 -10.08 -2.65 6.76
N ARG A 70 -9.66 -1.67 5.92
CA ARG A 70 -10.10 -0.26 5.98
C ARG A 70 -10.01 0.33 7.39
N LYS A 71 -8.86 0.12 8.04
CA LYS A 71 -8.61 0.46 9.46
C LYS A 71 -8.43 1.96 9.73
N ASP A 72 -8.62 2.82 8.74
CA ASP A 72 -8.36 4.27 8.81
C ASP A 72 -9.49 5.11 8.17
N THR A 73 -9.35 6.44 8.19
CA THR A 73 -10.36 7.32 7.59
C THR A 73 -10.44 7.11 6.07
N PRO A 74 -11.65 7.24 5.46
CA PRO A 74 -11.83 7.03 4.03
C PRO A 74 -10.90 7.89 3.16
N GLU A 75 -10.63 9.13 3.58
CA GLU A 75 -9.74 10.05 2.88
C GLU A 75 -8.30 9.55 2.87
N LEU A 76 -7.82 9.04 4.01
CA LEU A 76 -6.47 8.49 4.12
C LEU A 76 -6.33 7.18 3.32
N ILE A 77 -7.36 6.33 3.36
CA ILE A 77 -7.39 5.10 2.56
C ILE A 77 -7.27 5.42 1.08
N GLU A 78 -7.98 6.45 0.58
CA GLU A 78 -7.87 6.84 -0.82
C GLU A 78 -6.49 7.40 -1.18
N GLU A 79 -5.89 8.23 -0.31
CA GLU A 79 -4.52 8.71 -0.49
C GLU A 79 -3.50 7.57 -0.54
N ILE A 80 -3.67 6.55 0.33
CA ILE A 80 -2.82 5.35 0.32
C ILE A 80 -2.99 4.61 -1.00
N LYS A 81 -4.22 4.42 -1.50
CA LYS A 81 -4.47 3.73 -2.79
C LYS A 81 -3.79 4.45 -3.95
N GLU A 82 -3.97 5.76 -4.06
CA GLU A 82 -3.38 6.56 -5.12
C GLU A 82 -1.85 6.52 -5.10
N SER A 83 -1.26 6.50 -3.90
CA SER A 83 0.19 6.44 -3.72
C SER A 83 0.76 5.04 -3.94
N TYR A 84 0.04 3.99 -3.52
CA TYR A 84 0.54 2.62 -3.51
C TYR A 84 0.39 1.90 -4.85
N ILE A 85 -0.58 2.28 -5.69
CA ILE A 85 -0.90 1.56 -6.93
C ILE A 85 0.31 1.33 -7.85
N PHE A 86 1.22 2.30 -7.94
CA PHE A 86 2.41 2.19 -8.77
C PHE A 86 3.42 1.17 -8.20
N TYR A 87 3.61 1.17 -6.89
CA TYR A 87 4.50 0.22 -6.21
C TYR A 87 3.94 -1.21 -6.29
N LEU A 88 2.63 -1.33 -6.17
CA LEU A 88 1.94 -2.60 -6.31
C LEU A 88 2.06 -3.16 -7.73
N SER A 89 1.97 -2.33 -8.77
CA SER A 89 2.17 -2.79 -10.15
C SER A 89 3.59 -3.32 -10.33
N ARG A 90 4.60 -2.62 -9.80
CA ARG A 90 5.99 -3.08 -9.86
C ARG A 90 6.23 -4.39 -9.12
N HIS A 91 5.55 -4.61 -8.00
CA HIS A 91 5.65 -5.87 -7.28
C HIS A 91 5.12 -7.03 -8.14
N LEU A 92 3.92 -6.89 -8.68
CA LEU A 92 3.33 -7.91 -9.56
C LEU A 92 4.15 -8.13 -10.83
N GLU A 93 4.68 -7.06 -11.42
CA GLU A 93 5.60 -7.12 -12.57
C GLU A 93 6.87 -7.92 -12.25
N ALA A 94 7.51 -7.66 -11.10
CA ALA A 94 8.73 -8.37 -10.71
C ALA A 94 8.50 -9.87 -10.55
N VAL A 95 7.37 -10.27 -9.95
CA VAL A 95 7.01 -11.69 -9.77
C VAL A 95 6.69 -12.36 -11.12
N LEU A 96 5.98 -11.65 -12.00
CA LEU A 96 5.70 -12.12 -13.36
C LEU A 96 7.00 -12.29 -14.17
N GLU A 97 7.90 -11.32 -14.12
CA GLU A 97 9.24 -11.37 -14.73
C GLU A 97 10.05 -12.55 -14.19
N GLN A 98 10.02 -12.78 -12.88
CA GLN A 98 10.70 -13.91 -12.25
C GLN A 98 10.20 -15.24 -12.83
N GLY A 99 8.89 -15.40 -13.01
CA GLY A 99 8.30 -16.58 -13.65
C GLY A 99 8.79 -16.80 -15.08
N MET A 100 8.90 -15.72 -15.87
CA MET A 100 9.43 -15.77 -17.23
C MET A 100 10.92 -16.15 -17.26
N ILE A 101 11.72 -15.59 -16.35
CA ILE A 101 13.16 -15.83 -16.25
C ILE A 101 13.44 -17.28 -15.82
N ASP A 102 12.74 -17.75 -14.77
CA ASP A 102 12.88 -19.10 -14.24
C ASP A 102 12.52 -20.17 -15.27
N ARG A 103 11.52 -19.89 -16.12
CA ARG A 103 11.19 -20.73 -17.28
C ARG A 103 12.39 -20.87 -18.21
N LYS A 104 12.99 -19.76 -18.63
CA LYS A 104 14.15 -19.75 -19.54
C LYS A 104 15.34 -20.49 -18.95
N LYS A 105 15.52 -20.41 -17.62
CA LYS A 105 16.62 -21.06 -16.89
C LYS A 105 16.29 -22.47 -16.42
N SER A 106 15.05 -22.96 -16.63
CA SER A 106 14.52 -24.23 -16.11
C SER A 106 14.79 -24.45 -14.61
N ARG A 107 14.86 -23.37 -13.83
CA ARG A 107 15.16 -23.39 -12.40
C ARG A 107 14.12 -22.56 -11.65
N PRO A 108 13.26 -23.19 -10.83
CA PRO A 108 12.32 -22.47 -9.99
C PRO A 108 13.05 -21.66 -8.91
N SER A 109 12.57 -20.46 -8.66
CA SER A 109 12.96 -19.61 -7.54
C SER A 109 11.90 -19.64 -6.45
N GLU A 110 12.34 -19.43 -5.22
CA GLU A 110 11.43 -19.24 -4.08
C GLU A 110 10.82 -17.84 -4.17
N LEU A 111 9.51 -17.74 -3.91
CA LEU A 111 8.79 -16.47 -3.91
C LEU A 111 8.88 -15.83 -2.54
N GLU A 112 9.36 -14.59 -2.50
CA GLU A 112 9.34 -13.78 -1.29
C GLU A 112 8.07 -12.93 -1.27
N PRO A 113 7.32 -12.89 -0.14
CA PRO A 113 6.12 -12.08 -0.02
C PRO A 113 6.40 -10.58 0.09
N GLU A 114 7.64 -10.21 0.45
CA GLU A 114 8.10 -8.84 0.59
C GLU A 114 9.20 -8.56 -0.41
N ILE A 115 9.08 -7.45 -1.14
CA ILE A 115 10.16 -6.94 -1.97
C ILE A 115 10.27 -5.42 -1.86
N ALA A 116 11.50 -4.94 -2.01
CA ALA A 116 11.77 -3.51 -2.20
C ALA A 116 11.38 -3.11 -3.62
N VAL A 117 10.48 -2.14 -3.75
CA VAL A 117 10.04 -1.59 -5.04
C VAL A 117 10.34 -0.10 -5.13
N GLY A 118 11.12 0.27 -6.14
CA GLY A 118 11.41 1.67 -6.43
C GLY A 118 10.23 2.42 -7.03
N GLY A 119 10.06 3.68 -6.67
CA GLY A 119 9.04 4.54 -7.27
C GLY A 119 9.42 6.01 -7.28
N THR A 120 8.46 6.85 -7.66
CA THR A 120 8.67 8.30 -7.88
C THR A 120 9.08 9.05 -6.62
N ARG A 121 8.78 8.49 -5.44
CA ARG A 121 9.08 9.09 -4.13
C ARG A 121 10.13 8.31 -3.35
N GLY A 122 10.89 7.45 -4.03
CA GLY A 122 11.85 6.54 -3.42
C GLY A 122 11.35 5.11 -3.37
N GLU A 123 12.16 4.23 -2.81
CA GLU A 123 11.86 2.81 -2.67
C GLU A 123 11.02 2.56 -1.41
N ILE A 124 10.02 1.68 -1.52
CA ILE A 124 9.22 1.23 -0.38
C ILE A 124 9.21 -0.29 -0.31
N LEU A 125 8.93 -0.82 0.87
CA LEU A 125 8.69 -2.24 1.05
C LEU A 125 7.24 -2.54 0.64
N SER A 126 7.05 -3.42 -0.34
CA SER A 126 5.73 -3.88 -0.78
C SER A 126 5.54 -5.33 -0.36
N TRP A 127 4.38 -5.65 0.20
CA TRP A 127 4.03 -6.99 0.64
C TRP A 127 2.76 -7.48 -0.06
N LEU A 128 2.74 -8.75 -0.47
CA LEU A 128 1.55 -9.42 -0.98
C LEU A 128 1.48 -10.88 -0.47
N PRO A 129 0.27 -11.45 -0.33
CA PRO A 129 0.12 -12.87 -0.02
C PRO A 129 0.75 -13.75 -1.10
N ILE A 130 1.42 -14.82 -0.66
CA ILE A 130 2.09 -15.78 -1.56
C ILE A 130 1.08 -16.42 -2.51
N GLU A 131 -0.17 -16.58 -2.07
CA GLU A 131 -1.27 -17.11 -2.87
C GLU A 131 -1.51 -16.26 -4.12
N ILE A 132 -1.47 -14.93 -4.01
CA ILE A 132 -1.58 -14.00 -5.15
C ILE A 132 -0.33 -14.08 -6.01
N LEU A 133 0.86 -13.97 -5.38
CA LEU A 133 2.14 -13.95 -6.10
C LEU A 133 2.36 -15.23 -6.92
N SER A 134 1.99 -16.38 -6.37
CA SER A 134 2.12 -17.68 -7.05
C SER A 134 1.37 -17.73 -8.37
N LYS A 135 0.19 -17.10 -8.45
CA LYS A 135 -0.61 -17.04 -9.68
C LYS A 135 0.05 -16.21 -10.76
N PHE A 136 0.61 -15.04 -10.40
CA PHE A 136 1.36 -14.19 -11.32
C PHE A 136 2.66 -14.86 -11.79
N TYR A 137 3.36 -15.53 -10.88
CA TYR A 137 4.56 -16.30 -11.21
C TYR A 137 4.25 -17.43 -12.21
N LEU A 138 3.22 -18.24 -11.94
CA LEU A 138 2.80 -19.33 -12.81
C LEU A 138 2.30 -18.82 -14.17
N PHE A 139 1.56 -17.71 -14.18
CA PHE A 139 1.17 -17.03 -15.40
C PHE A 139 2.40 -16.66 -16.24
N GLY A 140 3.38 -15.98 -15.63
CA GLY A 140 4.64 -15.61 -16.28
C GLY A 140 5.42 -16.81 -16.84
N ARG A 141 5.45 -17.91 -16.08
CA ARG A 141 6.08 -19.17 -16.51
C ARG A 141 5.36 -19.82 -17.69
N SER A 142 4.05 -19.65 -17.82
CA SER A 142 3.22 -20.25 -18.88
C SER A 142 3.15 -19.47 -20.21
N MET A 143 3.50 -18.17 -20.23
CA MET A 143 3.21 -17.27 -21.37
C MET A 143 3.68 -17.72 -22.76
N ASN A 144 4.81 -18.43 -22.90
CA ASN A 144 5.32 -18.90 -24.20
C ASN A 144 4.77 -20.28 -24.64
N GLU A 145 3.84 -20.90 -23.92
CA GLU A 145 3.21 -22.18 -24.35
C GLU A 145 2.03 -21.94 -25.32
N GLN A 146 1.58 -20.69 -25.47
CA GLN A 146 0.32 -20.34 -26.16
C GLN A 146 0.53 -19.38 -27.36
N THR A 147 1.76 -19.23 -27.87
CA THR A 147 2.17 -18.03 -28.63
C THR A 147 2.44 -18.21 -30.13
N ASP A 148 1.72 -19.08 -30.82
CA ASP A 148 1.77 -19.09 -32.30
C ASP A 148 0.58 -18.39 -32.97
N ASP A 149 -0.46 -17.98 -32.21
CA ASP A 149 -1.68 -17.37 -32.78
C ASP A 149 -2.20 -16.14 -32.01
N ASN A 150 -2.83 -15.22 -32.75
CA ASN A 150 -3.46 -13.99 -32.24
C ASN A 150 -4.58 -14.26 -31.19
N GLU A 151 -5.21 -15.43 -31.27
CA GLU A 151 -6.22 -15.90 -30.32
C GLU A 151 -5.62 -16.14 -28.91
N GLY A 152 -4.39 -16.66 -28.84
CA GLY A 152 -3.66 -16.84 -27.58
C GLY A 152 -3.31 -15.51 -26.90
N SER A 153 -3.06 -14.44 -27.67
CA SER A 153 -2.80 -13.10 -27.10
C SER A 153 -4.03 -12.52 -26.39
N ALA A 154 -5.23 -12.74 -26.95
CA ALA A 154 -6.48 -12.26 -26.34
C ALA A 154 -6.81 -13.05 -25.05
N GLU A 155 -6.58 -14.37 -25.05
CA GLU A 155 -6.74 -15.22 -23.87
C GLU A 155 -5.79 -14.79 -22.74
N LEU A 156 -4.51 -14.58 -23.05
CA LEU A 156 -3.51 -14.12 -22.08
C LEU A 156 -3.87 -12.76 -21.47
N LYS A 157 -4.41 -11.82 -22.26
CA LYS A 157 -4.88 -10.52 -21.75
C LYS A 157 -6.06 -10.69 -20.80
N THR A 158 -7.02 -11.55 -21.15
CA THR A 158 -8.18 -11.84 -20.30
C THR A 158 -7.73 -12.44 -18.97
N LYS A 159 -6.88 -13.46 -19.02
CA LYS A 159 -6.32 -14.12 -17.83
C LYS A 159 -5.51 -13.16 -16.95
N LEU A 160 -4.68 -12.30 -17.56
CA LEU A 160 -3.96 -11.26 -16.82
C LEU A 160 -4.92 -10.26 -16.16
N ASN A 161 -5.99 -9.86 -16.84
CA ASN A 161 -7.01 -9.00 -16.25
C ASN A 161 -7.69 -9.65 -15.04
N GLU A 162 -8.04 -10.93 -15.13
CA GLU A 162 -8.60 -11.69 -14.00
C GLU A 162 -7.65 -11.74 -12.81
N LEU A 163 -6.36 -12.02 -13.03
CA LEU A 163 -5.35 -12.05 -11.96
C LEU A 163 -5.17 -10.69 -11.28
N VAL A 164 -5.11 -9.62 -12.07
CA VAL A 164 -5.03 -8.23 -11.55
C VAL A 164 -6.31 -7.86 -10.81
N SER A 165 -7.47 -8.26 -11.34
CA SER A 165 -8.78 -8.04 -10.72
C SER A 165 -8.85 -8.70 -9.35
N GLU A 166 -8.47 -9.98 -9.26
CA GLU A 166 -8.43 -10.72 -8.00
C GLU A 166 -7.54 -10.02 -6.97
N ALA A 167 -6.30 -9.69 -7.35
CA ALA A 167 -5.33 -9.06 -6.45
C ALA A 167 -5.81 -7.70 -5.92
N LEU A 168 -6.43 -6.88 -6.77
CA LEU A 168 -6.85 -5.53 -6.39
C LEU A 168 -8.21 -5.48 -5.69
N LEU A 169 -9.13 -6.40 -6.00
CA LEU A 169 -10.43 -6.44 -5.33
C LEU A 169 -10.29 -6.81 -3.85
N GLU A 170 -9.33 -7.68 -3.51
CA GLU A 170 -9.07 -8.08 -2.12
C GLU A 170 -8.70 -6.89 -1.22
N ILE A 171 -7.98 -5.91 -1.76
CA ILE A 171 -7.56 -4.68 -1.06
C ILE A 171 -8.40 -3.45 -1.43
N HIS A 172 -9.59 -3.66 -2.00
CA HIS A 172 -10.54 -2.59 -2.36
C HIS A 172 -9.98 -1.53 -3.36
N MET A 173 -9.15 -1.97 -4.29
CA MET A 173 -8.52 -1.18 -5.35
C MET A 173 -9.07 -1.50 -6.76
N GLY A 174 -10.31 -2.01 -6.84
CA GLY A 174 -10.95 -2.42 -8.10
C GLY A 174 -10.97 -1.35 -9.20
N ALA A 175 -11.00 -0.06 -8.84
CA ALA A 175 -10.96 1.05 -9.79
C ALA A 175 -9.67 1.10 -10.65
N TYR A 176 -8.59 0.48 -10.19
CA TYR A 176 -7.29 0.51 -10.88
C TYR A 176 -7.02 -0.72 -11.77
N VAL A 177 -7.91 -1.71 -11.77
CA VAL A 177 -7.72 -2.99 -12.49
C VAL A 177 -7.44 -2.78 -13.97
N ASN A 178 -8.30 -2.02 -14.66
CA ASN A 178 -8.15 -1.80 -16.09
C ASN A 178 -6.83 -1.10 -16.42
N ARG A 179 -6.44 -0.10 -15.63
CA ARG A 179 -5.19 0.65 -15.84
C ARG A 179 -3.97 -0.23 -15.62
N MET A 180 -3.95 -1.03 -14.55
CA MET A 180 -2.81 -1.90 -14.23
C MET A 180 -2.70 -3.06 -15.22
N SER A 181 -3.81 -3.73 -15.54
CA SER A 181 -3.85 -4.82 -16.51
C SER A 181 -3.39 -4.35 -17.89
N ASP A 182 -3.83 -3.17 -18.35
CA ASP A 182 -3.37 -2.58 -19.62
C ASP A 182 -1.89 -2.20 -19.60
N LEU A 183 -1.38 -1.68 -18.48
CA LEU A 183 0.05 -1.35 -18.33
C LEU A 183 0.92 -2.61 -18.44
N ILE A 184 0.59 -3.66 -17.68
CA ILE A 184 1.34 -4.92 -17.69
C ILE A 184 1.20 -5.62 -19.06
N SER A 185 -0.02 -5.67 -19.61
CA SER A 185 -0.27 -6.26 -20.94
C SER A 185 0.57 -5.59 -22.02
N ARG A 186 0.63 -4.25 -22.03
CA ARG A 186 1.43 -3.52 -23.01
C ARG A 186 2.92 -3.82 -22.91
N LYS A 187 3.43 -4.06 -21.69
CA LYS A 187 4.85 -4.32 -21.44
C LYS A 187 5.26 -5.75 -21.83
N TYR A 188 4.44 -6.76 -21.49
CA TYR A 188 4.86 -8.17 -21.65
C TYR A 188 4.13 -8.92 -22.77
N LEU A 189 2.90 -8.53 -23.12
CA LEU A 189 2.09 -9.28 -24.10
C LEU A 189 2.16 -8.68 -25.51
N ARG A 190 2.63 -7.43 -25.67
CA ARG A 190 2.72 -6.77 -26.98
C ARG A 190 3.90 -7.23 -27.83
N GLY A 191 5.01 -7.68 -27.21
CA GLY A 191 6.19 -8.17 -27.92
C GLY A 191 6.01 -9.56 -28.54
N LEU A 192 5.01 -10.31 -28.09
CA LEU A 192 4.71 -11.67 -28.55
C LEU A 192 4.16 -11.74 -29.99
N SER A 193 3.85 -10.60 -30.62
CA SER A 193 3.40 -10.54 -32.02
C SER A 193 4.51 -10.18 -33.02
N ASN A 194 5.73 -9.86 -32.56
CA ASN A 194 6.77 -9.24 -33.40
C ASN A 194 8.07 -10.03 -33.48
N ASP A 195 8.14 -11.27 -32.96
CA ASP A 195 9.34 -12.12 -33.06
C ASP A 195 9.37 -12.96 -34.36
N GLU A 196 8.69 -12.51 -35.43
CA GLU A 196 8.94 -12.91 -36.80
C GLU A 196 9.83 -11.87 -37.49
N GLY A 197 11.15 -12.04 -37.39
CA GLY A 197 12.10 -11.41 -38.33
C GLY A 197 13.27 -10.66 -37.70
N ALA A 198 14.29 -11.40 -37.27
CA ALA A 198 15.70 -11.02 -37.40
C ALA A 198 16.59 -12.28 -37.36
#